data_AF-A0A7R6SQP7-F1
#
_entry.id   AF-A0A7R6SQP7-F1
#
_cell.length_a   1.000
_cell.length_b   1.000
_cell.length_c   1.000
_cell.angle_alpha   90.00
_cell.angle_beta   90.00
_cell.angle_gamma   90.00
#
_symmetry.space_group_name_H-M   'P 1'
#
loop_
_entity.id
_entity.type
_entity.pdbx_description
1 polymer ?
#
loop_
_entity_poly.entity_id
_entity_poly.type
_entity_poly.pdbx_seq_one_letter_code
_entity_poly.pdbx_strand_id
1 'polypeptide(L)'
;MIEIHPEYHQLISDIESDYFPEQGEVNPYLHLSLREQLSINQPLGIKKIYQKILTQTKDPHQTEHKMMDCITQMIFSAQKNNTPMDHQSYIHCLQNQSH
;
A
#
# COMPACT_ATOMS: atom_id res chain seq x y z
N MET A 1 -11.42 16.49 -12.45
CA MET A 1 -10.65 17.05 -11.32
C MET A 1 -10.54 15.94 -10.31
N ILE A 2 -9.34 15.39 -10.12
CA ILE A 2 -9.12 14.32 -9.15
C ILE A 2 -8.73 15.02 -7.86
N GLU A 3 -9.73 15.26 -7.02
CA GLU A 3 -9.56 15.80 -5.68
C GLU A 3 -8.96 14.69 -4.82
N ILE A 4 -7.64 14.68 -4.70
CA ILE A 4 -6.95 13.85 -3.72
C ILE A 4 -7.30 14.46 -2.37
N HIS A 5 -8.14 13.77 -1.60
CA HIS A 5 -8.68 14.25 -0.34
C HIS A 5 -7.55 14.70 0.61
N PRO A 6 -7.57 15.95 1.10
CA PRO A 6 -6.58 16.45 2.05
C PRO A 6 -6.61 15.71 3.40
N GLU A 7 -7.70 15.02 3.72
CA GLU A 7 -7.87 14.26 4.97
C GLU A 7 -6.94 13.03 5.07
N TYR A 8 -6.47 12.47 3.95
CA TYR A 8 -5.46 11.40 4.00
C TYR A 8 -4.06 11.93 4.34
N HIS A 9 -3.73 13.17 4.00
CA HIS A 9 -2.38 13.72 4.26
C HIS A 9 -2.09 13.90 5.76
N GLN A 10 -3.10 14.21 6.58
CA GLN A 10 -2.90 14.37 8.03
C GLN A 10 -2.75 13.05 8.78
N LEU A 11 -3.41 11.99 8.34
CA LEU A 11 -3.25 10.64 8.92
C LEU A 11 -1.89 10.00 8.58
N ILE A 12 -1.24 10.46 7.51
CA ILE A 12 0.02 9.88 7.01
C ILE A 12 1.27 10.42 7.71
N SER A 13 1.24 11.65 8.25
CA SER A 13 2.40 12.21 8.98
C SER A 13 2.75 11.48 10.27
N ASP A 14 1.81 10.72 10.85
CA ASP A 14 2.04 9.93 12.07
C ASP A 14 2.53 8.50 11.78
N ILE A 15 2.57 8.10 10.50
CA ILE A 15 2.89 6.71 10.10
C ILE A 15 4.35 6.35 10.41
N GLU A 16 5.31 7.29 10.39
CA GLU A 16 6.72 6.96 10.65
C GLU A 16 6.94 6.32 12.04
N SER A 17 6.12 6.65 13.04
CA SER A 17 6.26 6.07 14.40
C SER A 17 5.52 4.74 14.60
N ASP A 18 4.52 4.44 13.77
CA ASP A 18 3.66 3.25 13.89
C ASP A 18 3.94 2.19 12.81
N TYR A 19 4.83 2.50 11.86
CA TYR A 19 5.16 1.64 10.72
C TYR A 19 6.20 0.56 11.04
N PHE A 20 7.09 0.84 11.98
CA PHE A 20 8.07 -0.12 12.47
C PHE A 20 7.76 -0.45 13.93
N PRO A 21 6.72 -1.26 14.22
CA PRO A 21 6.61 -1.81 15.55
C PRO A 21 7.91 -2.58 15.80
N GLU A 22 8.54 -2.27 16.91
CA GLU A 22 9.84 -2.81 17.35
C GLU A 22 9.82 -4.35 17.51
N GLN A 23 8.66 -4.96 17.25
CA GLN A 23 8.29 -6.37 17.35
C GLN A 23 8.05 -7.06 15.98
N GLY A 24 8.14 -6.35 14.84
CA GLY A 24 7.96 -6.96 13.51
C GLY A 24 6.52 -7.26 13.10
N GLU A 25 5.54 -6.62 13.77
CA GLU A 25 4.12 -6.70 13.42
C GLU A 25 3.77 -5.75 12.27
N VAL A 26 2.69 -6.05 11.54
CA VAL A 26 2.23 -5.19 10.43
C VAL A 26 1.25 -4.16 10.95
N ASN A 27 1.39 -2.91 10.53
CA ASN A 27 0.51 -1.82 10.97
C ASN A 27 -0.97 -2.13 10.64
N PRO A 28 -1.87 -2.20 11.64
CA PRO A 28 -3.26 -2.57 11.43
C PRO A 28 -4.04 -1.56 10.57
N TYR A 29 -3.67 -0.28 10.57
CA TYR A 29 -4.30 0.73 9.71
C TYR A 29 -3.92 0.57 8.25
N LEU A 30 -2.66 0.22 7.96
CA LEU A 30 -2.26 -0.15 6.59
C LEU A 30 -3.00 -1.40 6.12
N HIS A 31 -3.22 -2.36 7.03
CA HIS A 31 -3.99 -3.55 6.74
C HIS A 31 -5.42 -3.22 6.31
N LEU A 32 -6.10 -2.39 7.09
CA LEU A 32 -7.44 -1.89 6.77
C LEU A 32 -7.45 -1.07 5.47
N SER A 33 -6.47 -0.19 5.26
CA SER A 33 -6.36 0.62 4.04
C SER A 33 -6.19 -0.23 2.78
N LEU A 34 -5.35 -1.27 2.82
CA LEU A 34 -5.20 -2.19 1.70
C LEU A 34 -6.52 -2.92 1.40
N ARG A 35 -7.23 -3.37 2.44
CA ARG A 35 -8.52 -4.05 2.26
C ARG A 35 -9.59 -3.13 1.68
N GLU A 36 -9.60 -1.86 2.07
CA GLU A 36 -10.47 -0.86 1.48
C GLU A 36 -10.13 -0.64 0.00
N GLN A 37 -8.86 -0.40 -0.34
CA GLN A 37 -8.35 -0.30 -1.70
C GLN A 37 -8.77 -1.49 -2.57
N LEU A 38 -8.64 -2.70 -2.03
CA LEU A 38 -9.13 -3.92 -2.65
C LEU A 38 -10.65 -3.88 -2.81
N SER A 39 -11.43 -3.54 -1.78
CA SER A 39 -12.89 -3.49 -1.84
C SER A 39 -13.38 -2.58 -2.98
N ILE A 40 -12.88 -1.35 -3.03
CA ILE A 40 -13.26 -0.33 -4.01
C ILE A 40 -12.53 -0.46 -5.36
N ASN A 41 -11.62 -1.43 -5.48
CA ASN A 41 -10.78 -1.66 -6.67
C ASN A 41 -10.00 -0.40 -7.10
N GLN A 42 -9.41 0.29 -6.12
CA GLN A 42 -8.60 1.47 -6.32
C GLN A 42 -7.22 1.24 -5.70
N PRO A 43 -6.12 1.49 -6.43
CA PRO A 43 -6.05 1.88 -7.83
C PRO A 43 -6.61 0.82 -8.80
N LEU A 44 -7.12 1.28 -9.95
CA LEU A 44 -7.78 0.42 -10.93
C LEU A 44 -6.91 -0.78 -11.31
N GLY A 45 -7.44 -1.99 -11.11
CA GLY A 45 -6.73 -3.22 -11.41
C GLY A 45 -5.97 -3.84 -10.25
N ILE A 46 -5.99 -3.22 -9.06
CA ILE A 46 -5.36 -3.77 -7.84
C ILE A 46 -5.86 -5.18 -7.52
N LYS A 47 -7.16 -5.47 -7.69
CA LYS A 47 -7.72 -6.83 -7.49
C LYS A 47 -7.04 -7.88 -8.37
N LYS A 48 -6.76 -7.53 -9.64
CA LYS A 48 -6.09 -8.44 -10.58
C LYS A 48 -4.65 -8.70 -10.16
N ILE A 49 -3.96 -7.67 -9.68
CA ILE A 49 -2.57 -7.80 -9.21
C ILE A 49 -2.52 -8.62 -7.91
N TYR A 50 -3.42 -8.36 -6.96
CA TYR A 50 -3.59 -9.16 -5.75
C TYR A 50 -3.78 -10.65 -6.08
N GLN A 51 -4.68 -10.99 -7.01
CA GLN A 51 -4.90 -12.38 -7.41
C GLN A 51 -3.65 -13.02 -8.05
N LYS A 52 -2.85 -12.26 -8.81
CA LYS A 52 -1.59 -12.75 -9.37
C LYS A 52 -0.58 -13.08 -8.27
N ILE A 53 -0.35 -12.14 -7.34
CA ILE A 53 0.57 -12.35 -6.21
C ILE A 53 0.10 -13.51 -5.33
N LEU A 54 -1.20 -13.60 -5.08
CA LEU A 54 -1.80 -14.69 -4.30
C LEU A 54 -1.61 -16.06 -4.97
N THR A 55 -1.73 -16.13 -6.29
CA THR A 55 -1.54 -17.39 -7.03
C THR A 55 -0.10 -17.91 -6.88
N GLN A 56 0.87 -17.01 -6.75
CA GLN A 56 2.29 -17.35 -6.59
C GLN A 56 2.65 -17.65 -5.14
N THR A 57 2.22 -16.79 -4.22
CA THR A 57 2.55 -16.88 -2.79
C THR A 57 1.73 -17.97 -2.10
N LYS A 58 0.51 -18.26 -2.61
CA LYS A 58 -0.47 -19.22 -2.07
C LYS A 58 -0.89 -18.98 -0.62
N ASP A 59 -0.63 -17.77 -0.12
CA ASP A 59 -0.97 -17.35 1.22
C ASP A 59 -1.52 -15.90 1.18
N PRO A 60 -2.75 -15.68 1.65
CA PRO A 60 -3.38 -14.35 1.60
C PRO A 60 -2.71 -13.36 2.54
N HIS A 61 -2.25 -13.79 3.71
CA HIS A 61 -1.60 -12.90 4.68
C HIS A 61 -0.26 -12.37 4.14
N GLN A 62 0.61 -13.26 3.65
CA GLN A 62 1.85 -12.85 2.99
C GLN A 62 1.59 -12.02 1.73
N THR A 63 0.52 -12.30 0.99
CA THR A 63 0.14 -11.47 -0.17
C THR A 63 -0.20 -10.06 0.28
N GLU A 64 -1.04 -9.91 1.30
CA GLU A 64 -1.39 -8.61 1.89
C GLU A 64 -0.12 -7.89 2.40
N HIS A 65 0.80 -8.60 3.07
CA HIS A 65 2.06 -8.02 3.56
C HIS A 65 2.96 -7.50 2.43
N LYS A 66 3.18 -8.29 1.37
CA LYS A 66 3.95 -7.87 0.19
C LYS A 66 3.34 -6.63 -0.49
N MET A 67 2.01 -6.52 -0.48
CA MET A 67 1.34 -5.34 -1.03
C MET A 67 1.50 -4.12 -0.12
N MET A 68 1.52 -4.30 1.20
CA MET A 68 1.77 -3.22 2.17
C MET A 68 3.18 -2.68 2.06
N ASP A 69 4.20 -3.51 1.81
CA ASP A 69 5.56 -3.03 1.52
C ASP A 69 5.56 -1.99 0.38
N CYS A 70 4.76 -2.21 -0.66
CA CYS A 70 4.62 -1.26 -1.77
C CYS A 70 3.86 0.01 -1.39
N ILE A 71 2.81 -0.07 -0.56
CA ILE A 71 2.11 1.11 -0.04
C ILE A 71 3.09 2.00 0.72
N THR A 72 3.94 1.37 1.52
CA THR A 72 4.90 2.07 2.38
C THR A 72 6.01 2.69 1.59
N GLN A 73 6.56 1.98 0.61
CA GLN A 73 7.53 2.58 -0.30
C GLN A 73 6.97 3.83 -0.98
N MET A 74 5.69 3.80 -1.38
CA MET A 74 5.00 4.97 -1.94
C MET A 74 4.89 6.11 -0.91
N ILE A 75 4.45 5.82 0.32
CA ILE A 75 4.32 6.81 1.40
C ILE A 75 5.69 7.43 1.73
N PHE A 76 6.70 6.60 1.98
CA PHE A 76 8.06 7.03 2.30
C PHE A 76 8.66 7.87 1.18
N SER A 77 8.46 7.47 -0.08
CA SER A 77 8.94 8.25 -1.22
C SER A 77 8.23 9.58 -1.36
N ALA A 78 6.92 9.63 -1.12
CA ALA A 78 6.13 10.86 -1.15
C ALA A 78 6.58 11.84 -0.06
N GLN A 79 6.75 11.35 1.18
CA GLN A 79 7.21 12.15 2.31
C GLN A 79 8.64 12.67 2.08
N LYS A 80 9.57 11.76 1.74
CA LYS A 80 10.99 12.10 1.54
C LYS A 80 11.17 13.15 0.44
N ASN A 81 10.42 13.05 -0.65
CA ASN A 81 10.55 13.96 -1.79
C ASN A 81 9.58 15.15 -1.72
N ASN A 82 8.74 15.24 -0.70
CA ASN A 82 7.65 16.23 -0.61
C ASN A 82 6.76 16.25 -1.87
N THR A 83 6.50 15.07 -2.44
CA THR A 83 5.67 14.88 -3.63
C THR A 83 4.35 14.19 -3.27
N PRO A 84 3.28 14.35 -4.07
CA PRO A 84 2.08 13.54 -3.88
C PRO A 84 2.38 12.03 -4.03
N MET A 85 1.50 11.20 -3.46
CA MET A 85 1.58 9.75 -3.58
C MET A 85 1.52 9.31 -5.05
N ASP A 86 2.56 8.60 -5.47
CA ASP A 86 2.71 8.14 -6.86
C ASP A 86 2.07 6.75 -7.04
N HIS A 87 0.80 6.75 -7.42
CA HIS A 87 0.04 5.50 -7.64
C HIS A 87 0.63 4.63 -8.77
N GLN A 88 1.36 5.22 -9.72
CA GLN A 88 1.99 4.46 -10.80
C GLN A 88 3.16 3.64 -10.30
N SER A 89 3.99 4.23 -9.43
CA SER A 89 5.11 3.58 -8.74
C SER A 89 4.61 2.50 -7.79
N TYR A 90 3.50 2.74 -7.10
CA TYR A 90 2.82 1.73 -6.30
C TYR A 90 2.38 0.53 -7.14
N ILE A 91 1.66 0.74 -8.25
CA ILE A 91 1.25 -0.34 -9.16
C ILE A 91 2.46 -1.10 -9.71
N HIS A 92 3.54 -0.39 -10.07
CA HIS A 92 4.76 -1.01 -10.57
C HIS A 92 5.41 -1.90 -9.50
N CYS A 93 5.50 -1.43 -8.26
CA CYS A 93 5.99 -2.23 -7.14
C CYS A 93 5.15 -3.51 -6.96
N LEU A 94 3.82 -3.38 -6.98
CA LEU A 94 2.92 -4.54 -6.87
C LEU A 94 3.11 -5.55 -8.01
N GLN A 95 3.33 -5.07 -9.24
CA GLN A 95 3.59 -5.94 -10.39
C GLN A 95 4.91 -6.69 -10.22
N ASN A 96 5.93 -6.08 -9.62
CA ASN A 96 7.20 -6.74 -9.33
C ASN A 96 7.07 -7.82 -8.25
N GLN A 97 6.10 -7.70 -7.33
CA GLN A 97 5.77 -8.77 -6.37
C GLN A 97 5.08 -9.99 -7.01
N SER A 98 4.68 -9.86 -8.28
CA SER A 98 4.07 -10.93 -9.09
C SER A 98 5.01 -11.51 -10.16
N HIS A 99 6.31 -11.27 -10.07
CA HIS A 99 7.33 -11.86 -10.95
C HIS A 99 8.08 -12.97 -10.20
#